data_AF-A0A924B3B4-F1
#
_entry.id   AF-A0A924B3B4-F1
#
_cell.length_a   1.000
_cell.length_b   1.000
_cell.length_c   1.000
_cell.angle_alpha   90.00
_cell.angle_beta   90.00
_cell.angle_gamma   90.00
#
_symmetry.space_group_name_H-M   'P 1'
#
loop_
_entity.id
_entity.type
_entity.pdbx_description
1 polymer ?
#
loop_
_entity_poly.entity_id
_entity_poly.type
_entity_poly.pdbx_seq_one_letter_code
_entity_poly.pdbx_strand_id
1 'polypeptide(L)'
;MIQFLKIALNEVFLSFSVQRCQIEAMMKIDFKIGHERTNLMQLCFSNLAGWPLLLIIGILYFDPTKASWSLQQLFQQNMTVSFWLLDGRFGNMLLFFGFAFFLQWIFRQETFFIALVFYFLLKSDIHFHTAVSAISGIIFARCCYLWWMHTDVISFHRKIWVAFTTLQLAGWLVGSLIIFCMMDSMQFSGYFSESVSMNRFEFTLWALLTIYFFQFLFSSIWGHFNFKKSKEPTEFPICYSTSSWILRFKMRPYFKKLIKDQTEKYLLLHQQNLEELKSIKDLSPVSIPAQITNVLQTEIEYLKMASSKLTID
;
A
#
# COMPACT_ATOMS: atom_id res chain seq x y z
N MET A 1 -18.76 21.33 15.42
CA MET A 1 -18.65 21.50 13.95
C MET A 1 -17.20 21.40 13.43
N ILE A 2 -16.24 22.18 13.95
CA ILE A 2 -14.82 22.14 13.50
C ILE A 2 -14.15 20.78 13.71
N GLN A 3 -14.38 20.11 14.85
CA GLN A 3 -13.86 18.76 15.09
C GLN A 3 -14.45 17.72 14.13
N PHE A 4 -15.75 17.82 13.82
CA PHE A 4 -16.41 16.95 12.86
C PHE A 4 -15.84 17.15 11.45
N LEU A 5 -15.64 18.41 11.04
CA LEU A 5 -14.99 18.74 9.78
C LEU A 5 -13.55 18.21 9.72
N LYS A 6 -12.78 18.34 10.80
CA LYS A 6 -11.41 17.84 10.91
C LYS A 6 -11.35 16.31 10.87
N ILE A 7 -12.30 15.63 11.51
CA ILE A 7 -12.44 14.16 11.46
C ILE A 7 -12.83 13.73 10.04
N ALA A 8 -13.81 14.38 9.42
CA ALA A 8 -14.23 14.08 8.06
C ALA A 8 -13.11 14.32 7.03
N LEU A 9 -12.39 15.44 7.11
CA LEU A 9 -11.23 15.72 6.26
C LEU A 9 -10.11 14.71 6.50
N ASN A 10 -9.81 14.38 7.76
CA ASN A 10 -8.86 13.32 8.06
C ASN A 10 -9.33 11.99 7.48
N GLU A 11 -10.60 11.61 7.62
CA GLU A 11 -11.12 10.36 7.05
C GLU A 11 -11.03 10.35 5.53
N VAL A 12 -11.35 11.46 4.87
CA VAL A 12 -11.23 11.64 3.43
C VAL A 12 -9.77 11.50 2.99
N PHE A 13 -8.85 12.32 3.51
CA PHE A 13 -7.43 12.23 3.12
C PHE A 13 -6.78 10.90 3.48
N LEU A 14 -7.14 10.32 4.63
CA LEU A 14 -6.65 9.02 5.06
C LEU A 14 -7.28 7.87 4.27
N SER A 15 -8.47 8.05 3.69
CA SER A 15 -9.15 7.02 2.89
C SER A 15 -8.46 6.71 1.56
N PHE A 16 -7.55 7.58 1.12
CA PHE A 16 -7.00 7.63 -0.23
C PHE A 16 -5.58 7.06 -0.37
N SER A 17 -5.13 6.31 0.63
CA SER A 17 -3.85 5.60 0.59
C SER A 17 -4.05 4.16 0.12
N VAL A 18 -3.37 3.79 -0.97
CA VAL A 18 -3.35 2.42 -1.49
C VAL A 18 -2.82 1.44 -0.44
N GLN A 19 -1.66 1.76 0.14
CA GLN A 19 -1.02 0.99 1.21
C GLN A 19 -1.96 0.72 2.39
N ARG A 20 -2.70 1.75 2.82
CA ARG A 20 -3.66 1.61 3.91
C ARG A 20 -4.82 0.71 3.50
N CYS A 21 -5.39 0.90 2.31
CA CYS A 21 -6.49 0.08 1.82
C CYS A 21 -6.11 -1.41 1.81
N GLN A 22 -4.86 -1.72 1.42
CA GLN A 22 -4.31 -3.08 1.45
C GLN A 22 -4.24 -3.64 2.86
N ILE A 23 -3.67 -2.89 3.81
CA ILE A 23 -3.54 -3.32 5.21
C ILE A 23 -4.93 -3.49 5.85
N GLU A 24 -5.85 -2.53 5.67
CA GLU A 24 -7.21 -2.61 6.20
C GLU A 24 -7.98 -3.80 5.61
N ALA A 25 -7.88 -4.06 4.31
CA ALA A 25 -8.52 -5.21 3.68
C ALA A 25 -7.99 -6.52 4.28
N MET A 26 -6.68 -6.62 4.45
CA MET A 26 -6.04 -7.79 5.05
C MET A 26 -6.44 -8.01 6.51
N MET A 27 -6.49 -6.94 7.31
CA MET A 27 -6.98 -7.00 8.68
C MET A 27 -8.45 -7.42 8.73
N LYS A 28 -9.29 -6.96 7.80
CA LYS A 28 -10.69 -7.41 7.74
C LYS A 28 -10.81 -8.91 7.47
N ILE A 29 -9.96 -9.47 6.60
CA ILE A 29 -9.88 -10.91 6.36
C ILE A 29 -9.51 -11.63 7.66
N ASP A 30 -8.42 -11.20 8.30
CA ASP A 30 -7.86 -11.88 9.47
C ASP A 30 -8.71 -11.74 10.75
N PHE A 31 -9.43 -10.61 10.90
CA PHE A 31 -10.40 -10.37 11.99
C PHE A 31 -11.83 -10.86 11.68
N LYS A 32 -12.04 -11.53 10.55
CA LYS A 32 -13.36 -12.06 10.13
C LYS A 32 -14.45 -10.98 10.09
N ILE A 33 -14.08 -9.78 9.64
CA ILE A 33 -14.99 -8.65 9.53
C ILE A 33 -15.75 -8.75 8.21
N GLY A 34 -17.02 -9.13 8.25
CA GLY A 34 -17.85 -9.27 7.03
C GLY A 34 -17.45 -10.47 6.17
N HIS A 35 -17.80 -10.43 4.88
CA HIS A 35 -17.56 -11.55 3.97
C HIS A 35 -16.11 -11.59 3.46
N GLU A 36 -15.47 -12.76 3.60
CA GLU A 36 -14.10 -13.01 3.13
C GLU A 36 -13.91 -12.68 1.65
N ARG A 37 -14.88 -13.06 0.79
CA ARG A 37 -14.86 -12.74 -0.64
C ARG A 37 -14.74 -11.23 -0.89
N THR A 38 -15.56 -10.45 -0.20
CA THR A 38 -15.61 -8.99 -0.37
C THR A 38 -14.30 -8.35 0.09
N ASN A 39 -13.72 -8.83 1.19
CA ASN A 39 -12.45 -8.33 1.69
C ASN A 39 -11.26 -8.74 0.81
N LEU A 40 -11.27 -9.96 0.25
CA LEU A 40 -10.28 -10.40 -0.73
C LEU A 40 -10.36 -9.53 -2.01
N MET A 41 -11.56 -9.24 -2.49
CA MET A 41 -11.74 -8.31 -3.60
C MET A 41 -11.28 -6.90 -3.23
N GLN A 42 -11.59 -6.40 -2.03
CA GLN A 42 -11.07 -5.12 -1.56
C GLN A 42 -9.53 -5.08 -1.60
N LEU A 43 -8.86 -6.18 -1.21
CA LEU A 43 -7.40 -6.30 -1.28
C LEU A 43 -6.91 -6.26 -2.73
N CYS A 44 -7.55 -7.01 -3.65
CA CYS A 44 -7.13 -7.09 -5.06
C CYS A 44 -7.35 -5.76 -5.82
N PHE A 45 -8.41 -5.03 -5.49
CA PHE A 45 -8.77 -3.74 -6.10
C PHE A 45 -8.19 -2.53 -5.35
N SER A 46 -7.39 -2.76 -4.31
CA SER A 46 -6.87 -1.73 -3.41
C SER A 46 -6.05 -0.63 -4.10
N ASN A 47 -5.40 -0.94 -5.22
CA ASN A 47 -4.67 0.05 -6.03
C ASN A 47 -5.59 1.15 -6.59
N LEU A 48 -6.87 0.86 -6.80
CA LEU A 48 -7.85 1.86 -7.24
C LEU A 48 -8.18 2.88 -6.14
N ALA A 49 -7.83 2.61 -4.87
CA ALA A 49 -7.99 3.58 -3.79
C ALA A 49 -7.09 4.83 -3.98
N GLY A 50 -6.09 4.75 -4.85
CA GLY A 50 -5.23 5.87 -5.23
C GLY A 50 -5.85 6.85 -6.23
N TRP A 51 -7.11 6.67 -6.65
CA TRP A 51 -7.77 7.54 -7.64
C TRP A 51 -7.71 9.06 -7.36
N PRO A 52 -7.67 9.57 -6.11
CA PRO A 52 -7.56 11.02 -5.87
C PRO A 52 -6.20 11.58 -6.26
N LEU A 53 -5.18 10.74 -6.38
CA LEU A 53 -3.91 11.15 -6.98
C LEU A 53 -4.14 11.69 -8.40
N LEU A 54 -5.05 11.08 -9.18
CA LEU A 54 -5.38 11.55 -10.52
C LEU A 54 -6.11 12.90 -10.48
N LEU A 55 -6.95 13.16 -9.47
CA LEU A 55 -7.54 14.49 -9.29
C LEU A 55 -6.46 15.53 -8.98
N ILE A 56 -5.53 15.22 -8.06
CA ILE A 56 -4.43 16.13 -7.71
C ILE A 56 -3.57 16.40 -8.94
N ILE A 57 -3.18 15.37 -9.68
CA ILE A 57 -2.41 15.49 -10.93
C ILE A 57 -3.19 16.29 -11.98
N GLY A 58 -4.51 16.09 -12.09
CA GLY A 58 -5.37 16.87 -12.97
C GLY A 58 -5.40 18.35 -12.61
N ILE A 59 -5.54 18.68 -11.32
CA ILE A 59 -5.47 20.07 -10.83
C ILE A 59 -4.09 20.69 -11.16
N LEU A 60 -3.00 19.94 -10.93
CA LEU A 60 -1.65 20.39 -11.28
C LEU A 60 -1.48 20.63 -12.78
N TYR A 61 -2.06 19.77 -13.63
CA TYR A 61 -1.98 19.91 -15.09
C TYR A 61 -2.59 21.21 -15.59
N PHE A 62 -3.73 21.61 -15.00
CA PHE A 62 -4.45 22.84 -15.33
C PHE A 62 -4.00 24.07 -14.54
N ASP A 63 -2.95 23.97 -13.73
CA ASP A 63 -2.43 25.10 -12.95
C ASP A 63 -1.94 26.24 -13.90
N PRO A 64 -2.59 27.42 -13.88
CA PRO A 64 -2.20 28.55 -14.73
C PRO A 64 -0.86 29.16 -14.28
N THR A 65 -0.41 28.87 -13.05
CA THR A 65 0.84 29.39 -12.48
C THR A 65 2.04 28.49 -12.77
N LYS A 66 1.88 27.44 -13.59
CA LYS A 66 2.95 26.48 -13.89
C LYS A 66 4.24 27.08 -14.43
N ALA A 67 4.18 28.27 -15.05
CA ALA A 67 5.35 28.98 -15.57
C ALA A 67 5.92 30.07 -14.63
N SER A 68 5.26 30.42 -13.52
CA SER A 68 5.57 31.64 -12.76
C SER A 68 6.47 31.45 -11.53
N TRP A 69 6.61 30.22 -11.02
CA TRP A 69 7.42 29.89 -9.84
C TRP A 69 8.20 28.61 -10.10
N SER A 70 9.53 28.65 -9.99
CA SER A 70 10.41 27.47 -10.08
C SER A 70 11.47 27.46 -8.98
N LEU A 71 11.95 26.27 -8.59
CA LEU A 71 13.09 26.14 -7.67
C LEU A 71 14.33 26.87 -8.20
N GLN A 72 14.49 26.92 -9.52
CA GLN A 72 15.59 27.63 -10.16
C GLN A 72 15.56 29.13 -9.91
N GLN A 73 14.37 29.75 -9.83
CA GLN A 73 14.23 31.16 -9.46
C GLN A 73 14.56 31.40 -7.99
N LEU A 74 14.23 30.44 -7.12
CA LEU A 74 14.43 30.52 -5.67
C LEU A 74 15.90 30.34 -5.26
N PHE A 75 16.62 29.43 -5.93
CA PHE A 75 18.02 29.09 -5.62
C PHE A 75 19.05 29.87 -6.44
N GLN A 76 18.63 30.80 -7.30
CA GLN A 76 19.44 31.47 -8.34
C GLN A 76 20.03 30.47 -9.35
N GLN A 77 20.03 30.83 -10.64
CA GLN A 77 20.38 29.93 -11.76
C GLN A 77 21.79 29.32 -11.71
N ASN A 78 22.69 29.80 -10.83
CA ASN A 78 24.09 29.40 -10.77
C ASN A 78 24.40 28.25 -9.78
N MET A 79 23.40 27.63 -9.16
CA MET A 79 23.62 26.51 -8.25
C MET A 79 23.81 25.19 -9.02
N THR A 80 24.90 24.46 -8.76
CA THR A 80 25.19 23.12 -9.32
C THR A 80 24.04 22.12 -9.13
N VAL A 81 23.22 22.31 -8.10
CA VAL A 81 22.04 21.50 -7.80
C VAL A 81 20.97 21.61 -8.90
N SER A 82 20.72 22.78 -9.49
CA SER A 82 19.69 22.93 -10.53
C SER A 82 20.03 22.15 -11.81
N PHE A 83 21.31 22.16 -12.20
CA PHE A 83 21.82 21.34 -13.31
C PHE A 83 21.72 19.85 -13.02
N TRP A 84 21.97 19.44 -11.77
CA TRP A 84 21.89 18.04 -11.36
C TRP A 84 20.45 17.50 -11.39
N LEU A 85 19.46 18.30 -10.98
CA LEU A 85 18.04 17.93 -11.04
C LEU A 85 17.54 17.75 -12.50
N LEU A 86 18.14 18.49 -13.43
CA LEU A 86 17.84 18.45 -14.87
C LEU A 86 18.63 17.40 -15.66
N ASP A 87 19.63 16.78 -15.06
CA ASP A 87 20.45 15.78 -15.73
C ASP A 87 19.80 14.39 -15.65
N GLY A 88 19.29 13.92 -16.80
CA GLY A 88 18.60 12.64 -16.97
C GLY A 88 19.50 11.40 -17.09
N ARG A 89 20.82 11.51 -16.91
CA ARG A 89 21.74 10.37 -16.99
C ARG A 89 21.39 9.27 -15.98
N PHE A 90 21.72 8.03 -16.35
CA PHE A 90 21.44 6.83 -15.55
C PHE A 90 21.90 6.94 -14.08
N GLY A 91 23.08 7.52 -13.84
CA GLY A 91 23.58 7.73 -12.47
C GLY A 91 22.65 8.58 -11.61
N ASN A 92 22.08 9.66 -12.17
CA ASN A 92 21.15 10.52 -11.44
C ASN A 92 19.78 9.86 -11.28
N MET A 93 19.34 9.09 -12.29
CA MET A 93 18.14 8.29 -12.15
C MET A 93 18.24 7.34 -10.95
N LEU A 94 19.34 6.59 -10.83
CA LEU A 94 19.58 5.70 -9.67
C LEU A 94 19.59 6.46 -8.34
N LEU A 95 20.20 7.64 -8.29
CA LEU A 95 20.23 8.45 -7.07
C LEU A 95 18.82 8.95 -6.69
N PHE A 96 18.03 9.43 -7.65
CA PHE A 96 16.65 9.83 -7.41
C PHE A 96 15.74 8.66 -7.04
N PHE A 97 15.95 7.49 -7.66
CA PHE A 97 15.28 6.25 -7.27
C PHE A 97 15.55 5.95 -5.79
N GLY A 98 16.83 5.92 -5.39
CA GLY A 98 17.22 5.64 -4.01
C GLY A 98 16.68 6.68 -3.03
N PHE A 99 16.81 7.97 -3.35
CA PHE A 99 16.31 9.05 -2.52
C PHE A 99 14.79 8.97 -2.32
N ALA A 100 14.02 8.82 -3.41
CA ALA A 100 12.57 8.71 -3.35
C ALA A 100 12.13 7.43 -2.64
N PHE A 101 12.86 6.32 -2.83
CA PHE A 101 12.67 5.07 -2.09
C PHE A 101 12.80 5.29 -0.58
N PHE A 102 13.88 5.89 -0.11
CA PHE A 102 14.10 6.10 1.33
C PHE A 102 13.10 7.08 1.93
N LEU A 103 12.77 8.17 1.24
CA LEU A 103 11.72 9.09 1.69
C LEU A 103 10.38 8.36 1.84
N GLN A 104 9.99 7.60 0.83
CA GLN A 104 8.74 6.84 0.91
C GLN A 104 8.79 5.75 1.99
N TRP A 105 9.92 5.08 2.18
CA TRP A 105 10.11 4.07 3.22
C TRP A 105 9.90 4.63 4.63
N ILE A 106 10.44 5.83 4.89
CA ILE A 106 10.36 6.52 6.18
C ILE A 106 8.96 7.11 6.40
N PHE A 107 8.49 7.94 5.47
CA PHE A 107 7.30 8.76 5.69
C PHE A 107 5.99 8.07 5.31
N ARG A 108 6.03 7.08 4.40
CA ARG A 108 4.87 6.28 3.98
C ARG A 108 3.74 7.13 3.40
N GLN A 109 4.08 8.18 2.64
CA GLN A 109 3.14 9.12 2.02
C GLN A 109 3.23 9.07 0.49
N GLU A 110 2.84 7.93 -0.09
CA GLU A 110 3.00 7.64 -1.53
C GLU A 110 2.36 8.73 -2.40
N THR A 111 1.08 9.02 -2.17
CA THR A 111 0.31 10.02 -2.92
C THR A 111 0.95 11.40 -2.88
N PHE A 112 1.49 11.80 -1.71
CA PHE A 112 2.14 13.09 -1.53
C PHE A 112 3.44 13.17 -2.35
N PHE A 113 4.31 12.16 -2.25
CA PHE A 113 5.58 12.19 -2.99
C PHE A 113 5.38 12.07 -4.50
N ILE A 114 4.41 11.29 -4.96
CA ILE A 114 4.10 11.25 -6.40
C ILE A 114 3.59 12.62 -6.85
N ALA A 115 2.66 13.24 -6.11
CA ALA A 115 2.19 14.59 -6.43
C ALA A 115 3.34 15.63 -6.45
N LEU A 116 4.29 15.52 -5.51
CA LEU A 116 5.49 16.36 -5.46
C LEU A 116 6.37 16.19 -6.70
N VAL A 117 6.55 14.95 -7.17
CA VAL A 117 7.28 14.67 -8.41
C VAL A 117 6.57 15.31 -9.61
N PHE A 118 5.25 15.15 -9.74
CA PHE A 118 4.48 15.80 -10.81
C PHE A 118 4.53 17.33 -10.72
N TYR A 119 4.50 17.90 -9.53
CA TYR A 119 4.65 19.33 -9.31
C TYR A 119 5.99 19.84 -9.85
N PHE A 120 7.11 19.23 -9.45
CA PHE A 120 8.43 19.63 -9.95
C PHE A 120 8.62 19.36 -11.44
N LEU A 121 8.04 18.28 -11.96
CA LEU A 121 8.05 18.00 -13.39
C LEU A 121 7.30 19.08 -14.17
N LEU A 122 6.15 19.54 -13.68
CA LEU A 122 5.36 20.59 -14.31
C LEU A 122 6.15 21.91 -14.39
N LYS A 123 6.90 22.24 -13.32
CA LYS A 123 7.73 23.46 -13.21
C LYS A 123 9.05 23.40 -13.98
N SER A 124 9.37 22.29 -14.66
CA SER A 124 10.69 22.04 -15.25
C SER A 124 11.83 22.01 -14.24
N ASP A 125 11.55 21.70 -12.97
CA ASP A 125 12.58 21.64 -11.93
C ASP A 125 13.26 20.28 -11.87
N ILE A 126 12.67 19.24 -12.47
CA ILE A 126 13.27 17.91 -12.61
C ILE A 126 13.16 17.39 -14.04
N HIS A 127 14.15 16.61 -14.45
CA HIS A 127 14.10 15.89 -15.71
C HIS A 127 13.03 14.79 -15.70
N PHE A 128 12.42 14.49 -16.83
CA PHE A 128 11.36 13.46 -16.86
C PHE A 128 11.89 12.05 -16.57
N HIS A 129 13.13 11.74 -16.96
CA HIS A 129 13.78 10.46 -16.61
C HIS A 129 13.95 10.31 -15.09
N THR A 130 14.38 11.38 -14.41
CA THR A 130 14.53 11.38 -12.95
C THR A 130 13.16 11.33 -12.27
N ALA A 131 12.13 11.98 -12.84
CA ALA A 131 10.74 11.89 -12.38
C ALA A 131 10.19 10.45 -12.46
N VAL A 132 10.33 9.79 -13.61
CA VAL A 132 9.93 8.39 -13.82
C VAL A 132 10.66 7.46 -12.85
N SER A 133 11.97 7.68 -12.67
CA SER A 133 12.78 6.91 -11.74
C SER A 133 12.35 7.11 -10.28
N ALA A 134 12.06 8.34 -9.87
CA ALA A 134 11.55 8.66 -8.55
C ALA A 134 10.18 8.01 -8.27
N ILE A 135 9.25 8.07 -9.24
CA ILE A 135 7.94 7.39 -9.14
C ILE A 135 8.13 5.87 -8.97
N SER A 136 8.99 5.26 -9.77
CA SER A 136 9.30 3.83 -9.63
C SER A 136 9.87 3.51 -8.25
N GLY A 137 10.77 4.34 -7.72
CA GLY A 137 11.34 4.19 -6.37
C GLY A 137 10.31 4.30 -5.25
N ILE A 138 9.37 5.25 -5.36
CA ILE A 138 8.25 5.41 -4.41
C ILE A 138 7.39 4.14 -4.38
N ILE A 139 6.96 3.66 -5.56
CA ILE A 139 6.09 2.47 -5.63
C ILE A 139 6.85 1.23 -5.15
N PHE A 140 8.14 1.10 -5.48
CA PHE A 140 8.99 0.01 -5.02
C PHE A 140 9.10 -0.01 -3.49
N ALA A 141 9.37 1.14 -2.86
CA ALA A 141 9.43 1.26 -1.41
C ALA A 141 8.14 0.81 -0.72
N ARG A 142 6.98 1.19 -1.28
CA ARG A 142 5.68 0.71 -0.80
C ARG A 142 5.57 -0.81 -0.92
N CYS A 143 5.91 -1.39 -2.07
CA CYS A 143 5.87 -2.84 -2.28
C CYS A 143 6.79 -3.59 -1.30
N CYS A 144 8.01 -3.11 -1.09
CA CYS A 144 8.94 -3.69 -0.12
C CYS A 144 8.43 -3.57 1.32
N TYR A 145 7.80 -2.44 1.68
CA TYR A 145 7.23 -2.27 3.02
C TYR A 145 6.09 -3.25 3.26
N LEU A 146 5.18 -3.39 2.30
CA LEU A 146 4.07 -4.33 2.40
C LEU A 146 4.59 -5.77 2.48
N TRP A 147 5.58 -6.11 1.67
CA TRP A 147 6.24 -7.41 1.74
C TRP A 147 6.82 -7.65 3.13
N TRP A 148 7.54 -6.68 3.71
CA TRP A 148 8.11 -6.80 5.06
C TRP A 148 7.07 -7.09 6.15
N MET A 149 5.85 -6.54 6.05
CA MET A 149 4.78 -6.76 7.02
C MET A 149 4.38 -8.24 7.19
N HIS A 150 4.72 -9.12 6.23
CA HIS A 150 4.45 -10.54 6.34
C HIS A 150 5.16 -11.20 7.53
N THR A 151 6.28 -10.63 8.00
CA THR A 151 7.06 -11.21 9.10
C THR A 151 6.31 -11.22 10.41
N ASP A 152 5.31 -10.34 10.57
CA ASP A 152 4.52 -10.25 11.80
C ASP A 152 3.27 -11.14 11.79
N VAL A 153 3.02 -11.86 10.69
CA VAL A 153 1.80 -12.68 10.50
C VAL A 153 2.18 -14.15 10.57
N ILE A 154 1.60 -14.87 11.53
CA ILE A 154 1.88 -16.30 11.77
C ILE A 154 0.73 -17.20 11.25
N SER A 155 -0.40 -16.61 10.88
CA SER A 155 -1.62 -17.32 10.44
C SER A 155 -1.57 -17.87 9.02
N PHE A 156 -2.60 -18.66 8.67
CA PHE A 156 -2.92 -19.02 7.27
C PHE A 156 -2.98 -17.78 6.35
N HIS A 157 -3.45 -16.65 6.88
CA HIS A 157 -3.55 -15.40 6.14
C HIS A 157 -2.17 -14.84 5.73
N ARG A 158 -1.06 -15.28 6.35
CA ARG A 158 0.31 -15.00 5.86
C ARG A 158 0.48 -15.43 4.40
N LYS A 159 -0.04 -16.60 4.01
CA LYS A 159 0.07 -17.12 2.63
C LYS A 159 -0.62 -16.18 1.63
N ILE A 160 -1.80 -15.67 1.99
CA ILE A 160 -2.57 -14.70 1.19
C ILE A 160 -1.76 -13.41 1.05
N TRP A 161 -1.21 -12.89 2.14
CA TRP A 161 -0.43 -11.64 2.13
C TRP A 161 0.88 -11.75 1.33
N VAL A 162 1.63 -12.85 1.51
CA VAL A 162 2.86 -13.11 0.74
C VAL A 162 2.56 -13.24 -0.75
N ALA A 163 1.51 -13.97 -1.13
CA ALA A 163 1.11 -14.09 -2.52
C ALA A 163 0.73 -12.72 -3.11
N PHE A 164 -0.12 -11.96 -2.41
CA PHE A 164 -0.51 -10.62 -2.83
C PHE A 164 0.68 -9.67 -3.01
N THR A 165 1.57 -9.58 -2.01
CA THR A 165 2.73 -8.67 -2.06
C THR A 165 3.76 -9.09 -3.11
N THR A 166 3.94 -10.39 -3.34
CA THR A 166 4.75 -10.90 -4.46
C THR A 166 4.18 -10.45 -5.81
N LEU A 167 2.86 -10.50 -6.00
CA LEU A 167 2.22 -10.03 -7.23
C LEU A 167 2.35 -8.51 -7.41
N GLN A 168 2.30 -7.73 -6.32
CA GLN A 168 2.55 -6.28 -6.37
C GLN A 168 3.99 -5.97 -6.80
N LEU A 169 4.98 -6.71 -6.30
CA LEU A 169 6.38 -6.60 -6.71
C LEU A 169 6.59 -7.04 -8.16
N ALA A 170 5.98 -8.14 -8.58
CA ALA A 170 6.04 -8.61 -9.96
C ALA A 170 5.40 -7.60 -10.93
N GLY A 171 4.25 -7.03 -10.57
CA GLY A 171 3.57 -5.99 -11.36
C GLY A 171 4.41 -4.71 -11.47
N TRP A 172 5.09 -4.32 -10.38
CA TRP A 172 6.05 -3.21 -10.41
C TRP A 172 7.23 -3.49 -11.34
N LEU A 173 7.81 -4.69 -11.28
CA LEU A 173 8.96 -5.07 -12.11
C LEU A 173 8.59 -5.05 -13.60
N VAL A 174 7.49 -5.72 -13.97
CA VAL A 174 6.99 -5.77 -15.35
C VAL A 174 6.64 -4.36 -15.85
N GLY A 175 5.90 -3.59 -15.06
CA GLY A 175 5.54 -2.21 -15.42
C GLY A 175 6.77 -1.33 -15.63
N SER A 176 7.75 -1.41 -14.72
CA SER A 176 8.99 -0.64 -14.83
C SER A 176 9.77 -1.00 -16.09
N LEU A 177 9.95 -2.29 -16.39
CA LEU A 177 10.63 -2.75 -17.60
C LEU A 177 9.97 -2.20 -18.88
N ILE A 178 8.63 -2.27 -18.96
CA ILE A 178 7.88 -1.74 -20.09
C ILE A 178 8.10 -0.23 -20.25
N ILE A 179 8.09 0.52 -19.15
CA ILE A 179 8.33 1.97 -19.18
C ILE A 179 9.72 2.29 -19.71
N PHE A 180 10.75 1.58 -19.24
CA PHE A 180 12.12 1.81 -19.72
C PHE A 180 12.29 1.46 -21.20
N CYS A 181 11.70 0.34 -21.66
CA CYS A 181 11.69 -0.01 -23.08
C CYS A 181 10.96 1.02 -23.95
N MET A 182 9.82 1.52 -23.47
CA MET A 182 9.03 2.51 -24.20
C MET A 182 9.69 3.88 -24.21
N MET A 183 10.37 4.27 -23.13
CA MET A 183 11.13 5.52 -23.07
C MET A 183 12.20 5.57 -24.16
N ASP A 184 12.98 4.51 -24.31
CA ASP A 184 14.01 4.40 -25.35
C ASP A 184 13.41 4.44 -26.76
N SER A 185 12.33 3.67 -26.97
CA SER A 185 11.62 3.64 -28.26
C SER A 185 11.01 5.00 -28.64
N MET A 186 10.43 5.72 -27.67
CA MET A 186 9.80 7.03 -27.89
C MET A 186 10.84 8.12 -28.11
N GLN A 187 12.00 8.03 -27.45
CA GLN A 187 13.12 8.92 -27.70
C GLN A 187 13.67 8.73 -29.12
N PHE A 188 13.86 7.48 -29.56
CA PHE A 188 14.27 7.19 -30.94
C PHE A 188 13.25 7.68 -31.97
N SER A 189 11.96 7.62 -31.65
CA SER A 189 10.87 8.04 -32.55
C SER A 189 10.63 9.57 -32.58
N GLY A 190 11.42 10.36 -31.85
CA GLY A 190 11.27 11.82 -31.79
C GLY A 190 10.01 12.32 -31.06
N TYR A 191 9.41 11.48 -30.21
CA TYR A 191 8.20 11.85 -29.43
C TYR A 191 8.50 12.97 -28.40
N PHE A 192 9.74 13.01 -27.92
CA PHE A 192 10.26 14.10 -27.10
C PHE A 192 10.98 15.09 -28.03
N SER A 193 10.76 16.39 -27.82
CA SER A 193 11.50 17.43 -28.55
C SER A 193 13.01 17.32 -28.28
N GLU A 194 13.85 17.96 -29.11
CA GLU A 194 15.31 18.07 -28.83
C GLU A 194 15.59 18.72 -27.46
N SER A 195 14.69 19.60 -27.00
CA SER A 195 14.69 20.19 -25.66
C SER A 195 14.08 19.30 -24.56
N VAL A 196 13.52 18.15 -24.92
CA VAL A 196 12.89 17.16 -24.03
C VAL A 196 11.74 17.76 -23.19
N SER A 197 11.15 18.85 -23.66
CA SER A 197 10.15 19.63 -22.91
C SER A 197 8.71 19.26 -23.26
N MET A 198 8.46 18.76 -24.47
CA MET A 198 7.13 18.41 -24.96
C MET A 198 6.73 16.99 -24.50
N ASN A 199 5.46 16.80 -24.13
CA ASN A 199 4.84 15.51 -23.75
C ASN A 199 5.41 14.81 -22.48
N ARG A 200 6.31 15.46 -21.73
CA ARG A 200 6.96 14.85 -20.56
C ARG A 200 5.98 14.51 -19.41
N PHE A 201 4.96 15.33 -19.23
CA PHE A 201 3.96 15.16 -18.17
C PHE A 201 3.07 13.97 -18.49
N GLU A 202 2.60 13.91 -19.74
CA GLU A 202 1.76 12.86 -20.30
C GLU A 202 2.48 11.52 -20.27
N PHE A 203 3.75 11.48 -20.66
CA PHE A 203 4.57 10.27 -20.57
C PHE A 203 4.74 9.80 -19.11
N THR A 204 5.02 10.73 -18.19
CA THR A 204 5.20 10.38 -16.77
C THR A 204 3.89 9.90 -16.13
N LEU A 205 2.75 10.49 -16.50
CA LEU A 205 1.42 10.02 -16.11
C LEU A 205 1.15 8.63 -16.66
N TRP A 206 1.47 8.41 -17.94
CA TRP A 206 1.32 7.10 -18.57
C TRP A 206 2.20 6.05 -17.88
N ALA A 207 3.45 6.39 -17.54
CA ALA A 207 4.36 5.53 -16.79
C ALA A 207 3.78 5.14 -15.42
N LEU A 208 3.24 6.10 -14.67
CA LEU A 208 2.56 5.85 -13.41
C LEU A 208 1.39 4.86 -13.58
N LEU A 209 0.53 5.11 -14.58
CA LEU A 209 -0.64 4.29 -14.87
C LEU A 209 -0.25 2.87 -15.28
N THR A 210 0.84 2.69 -16.04
CA THR A 210 1.33 1.39 -16.47
C THR A 210 1.75 0.52 -15.28
N ILE A 211 2.48 1.06 -14.29
CA ILE A 211 2.84 0.30 -13.08
C ILE A 211 1.57 -0.13 -12.32
N TYR A 212 0.65 0.81 -12.09
CA TYR A 212 -0.60 0.48 -11.38
C TYR A 212 -1.46 -0.53 -12.13
N PHE A 213 -1.51 -0.44 -13.47
CA PHE A 213 -2.25 -1.36 -14.31
C PHE A 213 -1.75 -2.79 -14.16
N PHE A 214 -0.43 -3.04 -14.24
CA PHE A 214 0.11 -4.39 -14.08
C PHE A 214 -0.07 -4.93 -12.65
N GLN A 215 0.10 -4.09 -11.63
CA GLN A 215 -0.16 -4.49 -10.25
C GLN A 215 -1.64 -4.86 -10.02
N PHE A 216 -2.56 -4.09 -10.61
CA PHE A 216 -3.99 -4.36 -10.58
C PHE A 216 -4.33 -5.65 -11.33
N LEU A 217 -3.81 -5.82 -12.54
CA LEU A 217 -4.06 -6.98 -13.40
C LEU A 217 -3.63 -8.27 -12.70
N PHE A 218 -2.40 -8.32 -12.20
CA PHE A 218 -1.87 -9.52 -11.52
C PHE A 218 -2.67 -9.86 -10.26
N SER A 219 -2.99 -8.86 -9.45
CA SER A 219 -3.79 -9.06 -8.23
C SER A 219 -5.21 -9.51 -8.53
N SER A 220 -5.84 -8.96 -9.56
CA SER A 220 -7.21 -9.30 -9.96
C SER A 220 -7.32 -10.71 -10.53
N ILE A 221 -6.38 -11.09 -11.41
CA ILE A 221 -6.28 -12.44 -11.96
C ILE A 221 -6.12 -13.44 -10.82
N TRP A 222 -5.14 -13.22 -9.93
CA TRP A 222 -4.91 -14.10 -8.80
C TRP A 222 -6.12 -14.17 -7.86
N GLY A 223 -6.72 -13.04 -7.49
CA GLY A 223 -7.89 -12.98 -6.61
C GLY A 223 -9.08 -13.76 -7.16
N HIS A 224 -9.31 -13.72 -8.48
CA HIS A 224 -10.36 -14.49 -9.15
C HIS A 224 -10.16 -16.01 -8.98
N PHE A 225 -8.93 -16.52 -9.14
CA PHE A 225 -8.64 -17.94 -9.01
C PHE A 225 -8.51 -18.40 -7.57
N ASN A 226 -7.93 -17.57 -6.69
CA ASN A 226 -7.73 -17.92 -5.29
C ASN A 226 -9.07 -18.09 -4.54
N PHE A 227 -10.09 -17.32 -4.90
CA PHE A 227 -11.44 -17.47 -4.32
C PHE A 227 -12.10 -18.82 -4.64
N LYS A 228 -11.75 -19.47 -5.76
CA LYS A 228 -12.37 -20.75 -6.17
C LYS A 228 -11.83 -21.97 -5.41
N LYS A 229 -10.78 -21.81 -4.58
CA LYS A 229 -10.24 -22.91 -3.78
C LYS A 229 -11.13 -23.16 -2.57
N SER A 230 -11.64 -24.38 -2.43
CA SER A 230 -12.32 -24.82 -1.21
C SER A 230 -11.32 -24.92 -0.06
N LYS A 231 -11.68 -24.41 1.12
CA LYS A 231 -10.87 -24.62 2.33
C LYS A 231 -10.96 -26.10 2.72
N GLU A 232 -9.81 -26.72 2.97
CA GLU A 232 -9.78 -28.08 3.50
C GLU A 232 -10.34 -28.07 4.93
N PRO A 233 -11.29 -28.97 5.27
CA PRO A 233 -11.96 -28.98 6.57
C PRO A 233 -11.04 -29.39 7.74
N THR A 234 -9.82 -29.84 7.45
CA THR A 234 -8.85 -30.37 8.40
C THR A 234 -7.88 -29.32 8.94
N GLU A 235 -7.79 -28.12 8.34
CA GLU A 235 -6.96 -27.04 8.87
C GLU A 235 -7.75 -26.27 9.95
N PHE A 236 -7.21 -26.15 11.17
CA PHE A 236 -7.70 -25.21 12.18
C PHE A 236 -6.88 -23.90 12.08
N PRO A 237 -7.23 -22.96 11.17
CA PRO A 237 -6.42 -21.78 10.93
C PRO A 237 -6.49 -20.83 12.12
N ILE A 238 -5.31 -20.48 12.66
CA ILE A 238 -5.17 -19.42 13.66
C ILE A 238 -5.49 -18.08 13.01
N CYS A 239 -6.35 -17.26 13.62
CA CYS A 239 -6.75 -15.93 13.14
C CYS A 239 -6.19 -14.80 14.02
N TYR A 240 -6.48 -13.53 13.66
CA TYR A 240 -6.15 -12.31 14.44
C TYR A 240 -4.66 -11.96 14.59
N SER A 241 -3.78 -12.69 13.90
CA SER A 241 -2.33 -12.48 13.86
C SER A 241 -1.89 -11.07 13.38
N THR A 242 -2.75 -10.36 12.65
CA THR A 242 -2.53 -8.96 12.22
C THR A 242 -2.73 -7.95 13.36
N SER A 243 -3.05 -8.38 14.58
CA SER A 243 -3.04 -7.57 15.81
C SER A 243 -1.70 -6.84 16.03
N SER A 244 -0.61 -7.39 15.53
CA SER A 244 0.71 -6.77 15.54
C SER A 244 0.76 -5.44 14.78
N TRP A 245 -0.07 -5.28 13.74
CA TRP A 245 -0.06 -4.16 12.81
C TRP A 245 -0.78 -2.90 13.31
N ILE A 246 -1.57 -3.00 14.40
CA ILE A 246 -2.47 -1.93 14.83
C ILE A 246 -1.76 -0.59 15.05
N LEU A 247 -0.53 -0.61 15.57
CA LEU A 247 0.28 0.59 15.83
C LEU A 247 1.14 1.00 14.64
N ARG A 248 1.23 0.19 13.58
CA ARG A 248 2.12 0.45 12.42
C ARG A 248 1.53 1.45 11.43
N PHE A 249 0.24 1.73 11.52
CA PHE A 249 -0.44 2.69 10.66
C PHE A 249 -1.60 3.37 11.38
N LYS A 250 -1.91 4.60 10.98
CA LYS A 250 -3.03 5.36 11.54
C LYS A 250 -4.35 4.83 10.98
N MET A 251 -5.12 4.06 11.75
CA MET A 251 -6.45 3.54 11.35
C MET A 251 -7.51 4.62 11.17
N ARG A 252 -8.59 4.31 10.43
CA ARG A 252 -9.73 5.24 10.32
C ARG A 252 -10.49 5.16 11.63
N PRO A 253 -11.03 6.27 12.17
CA PRO A 253 -11.88 6.22 13.36
C PRO A 253 -12.96 5.13 13.27
N TYR A 254 -13.68 5.07 12.15
CA TYR A 254 -14.67 4.01 11.91
C TYR A 254 -14.07 2.59 11.93
N PHE A 255 -12.93 2.39 11.28
CA PHE A 255 -12.28 1.07 11.22
C PHE A 255 -11.70 0.65 12.59
N LYS A 256 -11.11 1.59 13.34
CA LYS A 256 -10.62 1.38 14.72
C LYS A 256 -11.77 0.91 15.61
N LYS A 257 -12.92 1.60 15.55
CA LYS A 257 -14.13 1.20 16.27
C LYS A 257 -14.58 -0.21 15.89
N LEU A 258 -14.65 -0.48 14.59
CA LEU A 258 -15.11 -1.78 14.11
C LEU A 258 -14.18 -2.93 14.53
N ILE A 259 -12.85 -2.75 14.49
CA ILE A 259 -11.92 -3.75 15.02
C ILE A 259 -12.09 -3.90 16.52
N LYS A 260 -12.29 -2.81 17.27
CA LYS A 260 -12.50 -2.85 18.72
C LYS A 260 -13.74 -3.67 19.08
N ASP A 261 -14.88 -3.36 18.48
CA ASP A 261 -16.15 -4.07 18.71
C ASP A 261 -16.01 -5.56 18.38
N GLN A 262 -15.34 -5.88 17.26
CA GLN A 262 -15.05 -7.26 16.86
C GLN A 262 -14.12 -7.95 17.87
N THR A 263 -13.06 -7.27 18.32
CA THR A 263 -12.08 -7.83 19.26
C THR A 263 -12.76 -8.18 20.60
N GLU A 264 -13.56 -7.27 21.14
CA GLU A 264 -14.29 -7.49 22.40
C GLU A 264 -15.28 -8.66 22.29
N LYS A 265 -16.04 -8.72 21.19
CA LYS A 265 -16.98 -9.81 20.91
C LYS A 265 -16.29 -11.18 20.88
N TYR A 266 -15.23 -11.32 20.11
CA TYR A 266 -14.55 -12.62 19.93
C TYR A 266 -13.68 -13.00 21.14
N LEU A 267 -13.19 -12.02 21.90
CA LEU A 267 -12.45 -12.30 23.13
C LEU A 267 -13.35 -12.95 24.18
N LEU A 268 -14.57 -12.44 24.37
CA LEU A 268 -15.56 -13.06 25.28
C LEU A 268 -15.97 -14.45 24.79
N LEU A 269 -16.29 -14.58 23.50
CA LEU A 269 -16.71 -15.87 22.92
C LEU A 269 -15.61 -16.94 23.02
N HIS A 270 -14.37 -16.61 22.69
CA HIS A 270 -13.28 -17.57 22.75
C HIS A 270 -12.91 -17.95 24.19
N GLN A 271 -13.06 -17.04 25.16
CA GLN A 271 -12.92 -17.37 26.58
C GLN A 271 -13.98 -18.37 27.05
N GLN A 272 -15.26 -18.13 26.71
CA GLN A 272 -16.36 -19.06 27.03
C GLN A 272 -16.12 -20.45 26.41
N ASN A 273 -15.78 -20.50 25.12
CA ASN A 273 -15.50 -21.76 24.43
C ASN A 273 -14.30 -22.49 25.05
N LEU A 274 -13.26 -21.77 25.50
CA LEU A 274 -12.10 -22.36 26.17
C LEU A 274 -12.48 -22.96 27.53
N GLU A 275 -13.35 -22.31 28.29
CA GLU A 275 -13.86 -22.83 29.57
C GLU A 275 -14.71 -24.09 29.36
N GLU A 276 -15.59 -24.09 28.36
CA GLU A 276 -16.37 -25.27 27.97
C GLU A 276 -15.46 -26.44 27.57
N LEU A 277 -14.44 -26.21 26.74
CA LEU A 277 -13.50 -27.26 26.33
C LEU A 277 -12.67 -27.81 27.48
N LYS A 278 -12.30 -26.98 28.46
CA LYS A 278 -11.61 -27.43 29.69
C LYS A 278 -12.48 -28.32 30.58
N SER A 279 -13.80 -28.23 30.46
CA SER A 279 -14.74 -29.10 31.19
C SER A 279 -14.83 -30.52 30.60
N ILE A 280 -14.32 -30.73 29.38
CA ILE A 280 -14.29 -32.04 28.70
C ILE A 280 -13.08 -32.85 29.22
N LYS A 281 -13.35 -34.04 29.78
CA LYS A 281 -12.37 -34.88 30.49
C LYS A 281 -11.23 -35.47 29.63
N ASP A 282 -11.38 -35.53 28.31
CA ASP A 282 -10.40 -36.15 27.40
C ASP A 282 -9.53 -35.12 26.65
N LEU A 283 -8.57 -34.54 27.36
CA LEU A 283 -7.52 -33.69 26.79
C LEU A 283 -6.21 -34.48 26.62
N SER A 284 -6.25 -35.62 25.91
CA SER A 284 -4.99 -36.22 25.46
C SER A 284 -4.31 -35.26 24.47
N PRO A 285 -2.97 -35.07 24.51
CA PRO A 285 -2.28 -34.04 23.73
C PRO A 285 -2.37 -34.21 22.20
N VAL A 286 -2.85 -35.37 21.74
CA VAL A 286 -3.06 -35.72 20.32
C VAL A 286 -4.54 -35.62 19.91
N SER A 287 -5.45 -35.37 20.87
CA SER A 287 -6.89 -35.26 20.58
C SER A 287 -7.21 -33.96 19.85
N ILE A 288 -8.24 -34.00 18.99
CA ILE A 288 -8.80 -32.82 18.33
C ILE A 288 -9.15 -31.71 19.36
N PRO A 289 -9.74 -32.01 20.54
CA PRO A 289 -9.92 -31.03 21.62
C PRO A 289 -8.65 -30.30 22.06
N ALA A 290 -7.51 -30.99 22.19
CA ALA A 290 -6.25 -30.37 22.57
C ALA A 290 -5.73 -29.41 21.48
N GLN A 291 -5.86 -29.78 20.21
CA GLN A 291 -5.50 -28.92 19.08
C GLN A 291 -6.37 -27.65 19.02
N ILE A 292 -7.69 -27.79 19.19
CA ILE A 292 -8.63 -26.66 19.24
C ILE A 292 -8.30 -25.75 20.43
N THR A 293 -7.99 -26.33 21.59
CA THR A 293 -7.63 -25.57 22.80
C THR A 293 -6.38 -24.72 22.56
N ASN A 294 -5.33 -25.27 21.95
CA ASN A 294 -4.11 -24.52 21.63
C ASN A 294 -4.37 -23.38 20.63
N VAL A 295 -5.18 -23.62 19.61
CA VAL A 295 -5.58 -22.59 18.63
C VAL A 295 -6.34 -21.47 19.33
N LEU A 296 -7.35 -21.79 20.14
CA LEU A 296 -8.14 -20.81 20.88
C LEU A 296 -7.30 -19.99 21.86
N GLN A 297 -6.37 -20.62 22.59
CA GLN A 297 -5.46 -19.90 23.49
C GLN A 297 -4.62 -18.87 22.70
N THR A 298 -4.05 -19.29 21.57
CA THR A 298 -3.26 -18.41 20.70
C THR A 298 -4.12 -17.26 20.15
N GLU A 299 -5.36 -17.53 19.72
CA GLU A 299 -6.28 -16.49 19.25
C GLU A 299 -6.66 -15.51 20.36
N ILE A 300 -6.88 -15.98 21.59
CA ILE A 300 -7.12 -15.11 22.75
C ILE A 300 -5.92 -14.19 23.02
N GLU A 301 -4.69 -14.69 22.91
CA GLU A 301 -3.48 -13.87 23.06
C GLU A 301 -3.42 -12.75 22.01
N TYR A 302 -3.71 -13.06 20.75
CA TYR A 302 -3.77 -12.05 19.70
C TYR A 302 -4.88 -11.04 19.91
N LEU A 303 -6.06 -11.46 20.37
CA LEU A 303 -7.18 -10.56 20.67
C LEU A 303 -6.86 -9.66 21.87
N LYS A 304 -6.18 -10.18 22.90
CA LYS A 304 -5.67 -9.36 24.02
C LYS A 304 -4.64 -8.35 23.53
N MET A 305 -3.71 -8.76 22.66
CA MET A 305 -2.75 -7.86 22.04
C MET A 305 -3.45 -6.77 21.20
N ALA A 306 -4.49 -7.14 20.45
CA ALA A 306 -5.26 -6.19 19.67
C ALA A 306 -5.96 -5.17 20.59
N SER A 307 -6.62 -5.65 21.63
CA SER A 307 -7.32 -4.81 22.62
C SER A 307 -6.37 -3.81 23.28
N SER A 308 -5.20 -4.25 23.74
CA SER A 308 -4.21 -3.37 24.39
C SER A 308 -3.61 -2.32 23.46
N LYS A 309 -3.52 -2.61 22.16
CA LYS A 309 -3.02 -1.67 21.16
C LYS A 309 -4.07 -0.67 20.70
N LEU A 310 -5.34 -1.06 20.72
CA LEU A 310 -6.46 -0.18 20.32
C LEU A 310 -6.76 0.89 21.37
N THR A 311 -6.33 0.70 22.63
CA THR A 311 -6.48 1.68 23.72
C THR A 311 -5.38 2.74 23.75
N ILE A 312 -4.31 2.57 22.96
CA ILE A 312 -3.27 3.58 22.77
C ILE A 312 -3.79 4.60 21.73
N ASP A 313 -3.76 5.88 22.09
CA ASP A 313 -4.25 6.98 21.25
C ASP A 313 -3.21 7.55 20.29
#